data_AF-A0A7Y5BKT4-F1
#
_entry.id   AF-A0A7Y5BKT4-F1
#
_cell.length_a   1.000
_cell.length_b   1.000
_cell.length_c   1.000
_cell.angle_alpha   90.00
_cell.angle_beta   90.00
_cell.angle_gamma   90.00
#
_symmetry.space_group_name_H-M   'P 1'
#
loop_
_entity.id
_entity.type
_entity.pdbx_description
1 polymer ?
#
loop_
_entity_poly.entity_id
_entity_poly.type
_entity_poly.pdbx_seq_one_letter_code
_entity_poly.pdbx_strand_id
1 'polypeptide(L)'
;MGEFDRTKKAIGVGSMDDKSKAEMFKKFQTAGGKVVKDKPQTEKQDNSKISSNQRQGTSPNRQRSQSDDKNSKSKEKAEIKLTPKELQKLQEAEMENFLNRFIVKFKCWMSKVTSFGSSDLLPQFMSEMNLNGKKALMELNMVGNDIFGNPDTGNKITKELDKVTPLYVELLARGHKLYDSSELTDFFESYLAATDLSIPISKVSAPLYSIFKKLYYMYPFQSNYRKAVIAAYEALQKIEGKPALIYTTKKKKVNQEIDTLFGPIFDKLYLAILRNENKNIPLNSSYLEDLLGIVQEEKPGVRQIGEGIPESAGGVVEEKIEDTVQDEKKEEAPQTLSKELMHGNKLMAMYTLEQLRKKHDPKGEYSEIVDNDKALLSYLYFKEFDYEYSFVLTTKKIDLKPTQINGAKVDFRQKLLDIYELTRNCMEQFKIYLDVCKELTKHKQNPGSNYIESSKKTTAIEQKKSMQSRSVRYSIKEFLEKSKDSLIVLISDMKGKKEIVGNMDATLTFDAMESKK
;
A
#
# COMPACT_ATOMS: atom_id res chain seq x y z
N MET A 1 35.51 -19.32 -11.81
CA MET A 1 35.44 -20.73 -11.34
C MET A 1 34.01 -20.99 -10.95
N GLY A 2 33.36 -21.95 -11.59
CA GLY A 2 31.95 -22.24 -11.33
C GLY A 2 31.76 -23.00 -10.01
N GLU A 3 30.53 -23.06 -9.52
CA GLU A 3 30.20 -23.81 -8.30
C GLU A 3 30.56 -25.30 -8.43
N PHE A 4 30.44 -25.87 -9.64
CA PHE A 4 30.91 -27.22 -9.99
C PHE A 4 32.40 -27.46 -9.67
N ASP A 5 33.29 -26.48 -9.89
CA ASP A 5 34.72 -26.62 -9.57
C ASP A 5 34.95 -26.67 -8.06
N ARG A 6 34.17 -25.90 -7.30
CA ARG A 6 34.22 -25.90 -5.82
C ARG A 6 33.75 -27.23 -5.26
N THR A 7 32.62 -27.74 -5.75
CA THR A 7 32.08 -29.06 -5.34
C THR A 7 33.02 -30.20 -5.71
N LYS A 8 33.60 -30.19 -6.93
CA LYS A 8 34.59 -31.20 -7.37
C LYS A 8 35.86 -31.19 -6.52
N LYS A 9 36.33 -30.01 -6.08
CA LYS A 9 37.48 -29.86 -5.18
C LYS A 9 37.15 -30.27 -3.74
N ALA A 10 35.95 -29.94 -3.24
CA ALA A 10 35.50 -30.30 -1.90
C ALA A 10 35.30 -31.82 -1.70
N ILE A 11 34.82 -32.52 -2.73
CA ILE A 11 34.61 -33.99 -2.69
C ILE A 11 35.93 -34.77 -2.91
N GLY A 12 37.02 -34.11 -3.31
CA GLY A 12 38.33 -34.76 -3.49
C GLY A 12 38.37 -35.74 -4.67
N VAL A 13 37.47 -35.62 -5.65
CA VAL A 13 37.31 -36.56 -6.79
C VAL A 13 38.61 -36.76 -7.59
N GLY A 14 39.50 -35.76 -7.59
CA GLY A 14 40.79 -35.81 -8.26
C GLY A 14 41.83 -36.74 -7.62
N SER A 15 41.67 -37.13 -6.35
CA SER A 15 42.59 -38.00 -5.61
C SER A 15 42.00 -39.37 -5.25
N MET A 16 40.83 -39.71 -5.80
CA MET A 16 40.17 -41.01 -5.57
C MET A 16 40.58 -42.04 -6.62
N ASP A 17 40.62 -43.30 -6.21
CA ASP A 17 40.73 -44.45 -7.10
C ASP A 17 39.39 -44.71 -7.84
N ASP A 18 39.45 -45.42 -8.97
CA ASP A 18 38.28 -45.55 -9.84
C ASP A 18 37.18 -46.46 -9.27
N LYS A 19 37.49 -47.33 -8.29
CA LYS A 19 36.46 -48.11 -7.58
C LYS A 19 35.67 -47.20 -6.64
N SER A 20 36.34 -46.36 -5.84
CA SER A 20 35.67 -45.37 -4.98
C SER A 20 34.81 -44.37 -5.77
N LYS A 21 35.27 -43.93 -6.95
CA LYS A 21 34.46 -43.09 -7.86
C LYS A 21 33.17 -43.80 -8.30
N ALA A 22 33.25 -45.08 -8.67
CA ALA A 22 32.09 -45.87 -9.08
C ALA A 22 31.09 -46.09 -7.93
N GLU A 23 31.57 -46.27 -6.70
CA GLU A 23 30.70 -46.37 -5.52
C GLU A 23 30.01 -45.05 -5.17
N MET A 24 30.73 -43.92 -5.19
CA MET A 24 30.11 -42.60 -5.01
C MET A 24 29.05 -42.33 -6.10
N PHE A 25 29.33 -42.68 -7.34
CA PHE A 25 28.38 -42.53 -8.45
C PHE A 25 27.11 -43.37 -8.26
N LYS A 26 27.25 -44.62 -7.79
CA LYS A 26 26.08 -45.45 -7.42
C LYS A 26 25.29 -44.82 -6.27
N LYS A 27 25.95 -44.42 -5.18
CA LYS A 27 25.29 -43.76 -4.03
C LYS A 27 24.56 -42.48 -4.43
N PHE A 28 25.14 -41.68 -5.34
CA PHE A 28 24.51 -40.48 -5.90
C PHE A 28 23.24 -40.79 -6.70
N GLN A 29 23.24 -41.83 -7.55
CA GLN A 29 22.04 -42.26 -8.27
C GLN A 29 20.96 -42.83 -7.34
N THR A 30 21.34 -43.65 -6.35
CA THR A 30 20.39 -44.22 -5.37
C THR A 30 19.74 -43.12 -4.51
N ALA A 31 20.45 -42.02 -4.24
CA ALA A 31 19.90 -40.84 -3.56
C ALA A 31 19.04 -39.93 -4.46
N GLY A 32 18.71 -40.36 -5.69
CA GLY A 32 17.84 -39.60 -6.62
C GLY A 32 18.57 -38.61 -7.53
N GLY A 33 19.90 -38.58 -7.52
CA GLY A 33 20.71 -37.70 -8.37
C GLY A 33 20.60 -38.08 -9.86
N LYS A 34 20.10 -37.15 -10.69
CA LYS A 34 20.06 -37.32 -12.16
C LYS A 34 21.34 -36.79 -12.80
N VAL A 35 21.99 -37.64 -13.59
CA VAL A 35 23.15 -37.26 -14.42
C VAL A 35 22.64 -36.55 -15.67
N VAL A 36 22.81 -35.23 -15.72
CA VAL A 36 22.61 -34.46 -16.97
C VAL A 36 23.80 -34.79 -17.88
N LYS A 37 23.53 -35.45 -19.01
CA LYS A 37 24.51 -35.58 -20.09
C LYS A 37 24.45 -34.30 -20.92
N ASP A 38 25.50 -33.49 -20.87
CA ASP A 38 25.72 -32.49 -21.91
C ASP A 38 25.75 -33.17 -23.27
N LYS A 39 25.07 -32.58 -24.26
CA LYS A 39 24.96 -33.17 -25.60
C LYS A 39 26.38 -33.33 -26.19
N PRO A 40 26.76 -34.54 -26.65
CA PRO A 40 27.98 -34.67 -27.44
C PRO A 40 27.86 -33.82 -28.69
N GLN A 41 28.92 -33.08 -29.02
CA GLN A 41 29.01 -32.37 -30.29
C GLN A 41 28.93 -33.41 -31.42
N THR A 42 28.05 -33.15 -32.40
CA THR A 42 27.90 -34.01 -33.57
C THR A 42 29.21 -34.12 -34.33
N GLU A 43 29.66 -35.36 -34.50
CA GLU A 43 30.74 -35.71 -35.42
C GLU A 43 30.37 -35.22 -36.83
N LYS A 44 31.28 -34.46 -37.46
CA LYS A 44 31.15 -34.14 -38.88
C LYS A 44 31.63 -35.34 -39.67
N GLN A 45 30.71 -36.07 -40.30
CA GLN A 45 31.07 -37.00 -41.37
C GLN A 45 31.57 -36.25 -42.60
N ASP A 46 32.57 -36.82 -43.25
CA ASP A 46 33.25 -36.25 -44.40
C ASP A 46 32.37 -36.14 -45.65
N ASN A 47 32.43 -34.98 -46.31
CA ASN A 47 32.05 -34.87 -47.71
C ASN A 47 33.15 -35.50 -48.58
N SER A 48 32.83 -36.61 -49.25
CA SER A 48 33.64 -37.08 -50.38
C SER A 48 32.94 -36.80 -51.71
N LYS A 49 33.79 -36.36 -52.65
CA LYS A 49 33.58 -35.97 -54.06
C LYS A 49 32.62 -36.92 -54.79
N ILE A 50 31.89 -36.47 -55.83
CA ILE A 50 32.42 -36.27 -57.19
C ILE A 50 31.61 -35.25 -57.98
N SER A 51 32.30 -34.51 -58.86
CA SER A 51 31.74 -33.54 -59.81
C SER A 51 31.97 -33.94 -61.27
N SER A 52 30.99 -33.62 -62.11
CA SER A 52 31.02 -33.55 -63.59
C SER A 52 29.76 -32.77 -64.01
N ASN A 53 29.67 -31.91 -65.03
CA ASN A 53 30.56 -31.45 -66.12
C ASN A 53 29.96 -30.10 -66.63
N GLN A 54 30.55 -29.19 -67.43
CA GLN A 54 31.83 -29.06 -68.17
C GLN A 54 31.99 -27.54 -68.53
N ARG A 55 32.89 -27.21 -69.49
CA ARG A 55 33.13 -25.93 -70.20
C ARG A 55 33.91 -24.85 -69.43
N GLN A 56 34.85 -24.09 -70.00
CA GLN A 56 35.73 -24.13 -71.19
C GLN A 56 36.48 -22.78 -71.13
N GLY A 57 37.80 -22.69 -71.32
CA GLY A 57 38.49 -21.37 -71.32
C GLY A 57 39.98 -21.35 -70.97
N THR A 58 40.82 -21.69 -71.95
CA THR A 58 42.16 -21.10 -72.23
C THR A 58 43.02 -20.49 -71.09
N SER A 59 43.96 -21.30 -70.56
CA SER A 59 45.45 -21.21 -70.70
C SER A 59 46.15 -19.86 -71.05
N PRO A 60 47.45 -19.67 -70.74
CA PRO A 60 48.05 -19.59 -69.40
C PRO A 60 49.10 -18.45 -69.26
N ASN A 61 49.52 -18.08 -68.04
CA ASN A 61 50.90 -17.57 -67.85
C ASN A 61 51.49 -17.91 -66.47
N ARG A 62 52.82 -18.09 -66.44
CA ARG A 62 53.63 -18.41 -65.26
C ARG A 62 54.05 -17.13 -64.52
N GLN A 63 54.14 -17.20 -63.20
CA GLN A 63 55.46 -17.11 -62.53
C GLN A 63 55.43 -17.61 -61.09
N ARG A 64 56.55 -18.20 -60.66
CA ARG A 64 56.85 -18.59 -59.28
C ARG A 64 57.26 -17.36 -58.48
N SER A 65 57.01 -17.38 -57.17
CA SER A 65 58.03 -17.07 -56.16
C SER A 65 57.66 -17.74 -54.83
N GLN A 66 58.68 -18.11 -54.06
CA GLN A 66 58.59 -19.05 -52.95
C GLN A 66 59.47 -18.55 -51.79
N SER A 67 58.85 -18.33 -50.63
CA SER A 67 59.47 -18.20 -49.30
C SER A 67 58.30 -18.09 -48.31
N ASP A 68 57.95 -19.11 -47.54
CA ASP A 68 58.68 -19.53 -46.34
C ASP A 68 59.16 -18.33 -45.50
N ASP A 69 58.33 -17.92 -44.54
CA ASP A 69 58.88 -17.61 -43.22
C ASP A 69 57.96 -18.09 -42.10
N LYS A 70 58.57 -18.56 -41.02
CA LYS A 70 57.90 -19.13 -39.85
C LYS A 70 57.54 -18.00 -38.90
N ASN A 71 56.28 -17.92 -38.47
CA ASN A 71 56.04 -17.38 -37.14
C ASN A 71 54.90 -18.08 -36.39
N SER A 72 55.13 -18.28 -35.10
CA SER A 72 54.31 -19.09 -34.21
C SER A 72 52.96 -18.44 -33.94
N LYS A 73 51.87 -19.07 -34.39
CA LYS A 73 50.53 -18.75 -33.87
C LYS A 73 50.27 -19.54 -32.60
N SER A 74 50.42 -18.86 -31.47
CA SER A 74 49.70 -19.18 -30.24
C SER A 74 48.22 -19.36 -30.59
N LYS A 75 47.61 -20.45 -30.09
CA LYS A 75 46.15 -20.62 -30.12
C LYS A 75 45.53 -19.72 -29.05
N GLU A 76 45.46 -18.41 -29.33
CA GLU A 76 44.45 -17.59 -28.68
C GLU A 76 43.09 -18.22 -28.98
N LYS A 77 42.39 -18.62 -27.92
CA LYS A 77 40.96 -18.92 -28.03
C LYS A 77 40.29 -17.61 -28.39
N ALA A 78 39.70 -17.55 -29.58
CA ALA A 78 38.82 -16.45 -29.94
C ALA A 78 37.61 -16.49 -28.99
N GLU A 79 37.68 -15.73 -27.89
CA GLU A 79 36.51 -15.37 -27.13
C GLU A 79 35.59 -14.59 -28.08
N ILE A 80 34.44 -15.20 -28.39
CA ILE A 80 33.39 -14.55 -29.16
C ILE A 80 32.87 -13.43 -28.26
N LYS A 81 33.41 -12.21 -28.45
CA LYS A 81 32.91 -10.99 -27.82
C LYS A 81 31.55 -10.65 -28.43
N LEU A 82 30.52 -11.33 -27.92
CA LEU A 82 29.12 -10.97 -28.11
C LEU A 82 28.97 -9.47 -27.84
N THR A 83 28.34 -8.75 -28.75
CA THR A 83 28.06 -7.33 -28.55
C THR A 83 27.07 -7.17 -27.39
N PRO A 84 27.06 -6.01 -26.68
CA PRO A 84 26.13 -5.80 -25.56
C PRO A 84 24.66 -6.04 -25.92
N LYS A 85 24.27 -5.73 -27.17
CA LYS A 85 22.92 -5.97 -27.70
C LYS A 85 22.60 -7.45 -27.93
N GLU A 86 23.59 -8.28 -28.27
CA GLU A 86 23.41 -9.74 -28.36
C GLU A 86 23.34 -10.37 -26.98
N LEU A 87 24.10 -9.85 -26.01
CA LEU A 87 24.04 -10.27 -24.62
C LEU A 87 22.68 -9.96 -23.98
N GLN A 88 22.14 -8.75 -24.21
CA GLN A 88 20.79 -8.36 -23.79
C GLN A 88 19.72 -9.27 -24.41
N LYS A 89 19.78 -9.54 -25.73
CA LYS A 89 18.83 -10.45 -26.40
C LYS A 89 18.88 -11.88 -25.86
N LEU A 90 20.05 -12.38 -25.47
CA LEU A 90 20.18 -13.69 -24.83
C LEU A 90 19.55 -13.68 -23.42
N GLN A 91 19.76 -12.63 -22.64
CA GLN A 91 19.12 -12.45 -21.33
C GLN A 91 17.59 -12.34 -21.45
N GLU A 92 17.08 -11.59 -22.44
CA GLU A 92 15.65 -11.49 -22.74
C GLU A 92 15.05 -12.84 -23.12
N ALA A 93 15.70 -13.59 -24.02
CA ALA A 93 15.27 -14.93 -24.40
C ALA A 93 15.27 -15.89 -23.19
N GLU A 94 16.26 -15.78 -22.29
CA GLU A 94 16.28 -16.55 -21.05
C GLU A 94 15.11 -16.20 -20.13
N MET A 95 14.83 -14.91 -19.91
CA MET A 95 13.69 -14.43 -19.09
C MET A 95 12.33 -14.80 -19.68
N GLU A 96 12.24 -14.95 -21.00
CA GLU A 96 11.03 -15.30 -21.75
C GLU A 96 10.75 -16.81 -21.89
N ASN A 97 11.66 -17.68 -21.47
CA ASN A 97 11.49 -19.13 -21.58
C ASN A 97 10.13 -19.63 -21.04
N PHE A 98 9.56 -20.66 -21.66
CA PHE A 98 8.25 -21.23 -21.26
C PHE A 98 8.18 -21.59 -19.77
N LEU A 99 9.26 -22.16 -19.22
CA LEU A 99 9.37 -22.46 -17.78
C LEU A 99 9.35 -21.18 -16.92
N ASN A 100 10.00 -20.10 -17.35
CA ASN A 100 9.98 -18.82 -16.64
C ASN A 100 8.58 -18.17 -16.68
N ARG A 101 7.89 -18.22 -17.83
CA ARG A 101 6.47 -17.82 -17.95
C ARG A 101 5.57 -18.63 -17.00
N PHE A 102 5.78 -19.94 -16.89
CA PHE A 102 5.07 -20.81 -15.96
C PHE A 102 5.38 -20.46 -14.49
N ILE A 103 6.65 -20.24 -14.14
CA ILE A 103 7.08 -19.87 -12.79
C ILE A 103 6.46 -18.53 -12.36
N VAL A 104 6.40 -17.54 -13.25
CA VAL A 104 5.72 -16.26 -12.99
C VAL A 104 4.24 -16.50 -12.70
N LYS A 105 3.51 -17.22 -13.57
CA LYS A 105 2.10 -17.57 -13.33
C LYS A 105 1.87 -18.28 -12.00
N PHE A 106 2.74 -19.23 -11.65
CA PHE A 106 2.68 -19.96 -10.39
C PHE A 106 2.91 -19.04 -9.18
N LYS A 107 3.92 -18.16 -9.22
CA LYS A 107 4.18 -17.16 -8.17
C LYS A 107 3.00 -16.20 -8.00
N CYS A 108 2.47 -15.65 -9.10
CA CYS A 108 1.31 -14.73 -9.07
C CYS A 108 0.06 -15.40 -8.51
N TRP A 109 -0.17 -16.68 -8.82
CA TRP A 109 -1.28 -17.47 -8.28
C TRP A 109 -1.11 -17.75 -6.78
N MET A 110 0.07 -18.23 -6.35
CA MET A 110 0.38 -18.48 -4.94
C MET A 110 0.28 -17.22 -4.07
N SER A 111 0.77 -16.09 -4.58
CA SER A 111 0.69 -14.77 -3.91
C SER A 111 -0.67 -14.07 -4.08
N LYS A 112 -1.65 -14.72 -4.72
CA LYS A 112 -3.02 -14.21 -4.96
C LYS A 112 -3.09 -12.88 -5.73
N VAL A 113 -2.14 -12.64 -6.63
CA VAL A 113 -2.09 -11.45 -7.50
C VAL A 113 -2.99 -11.63 -8.73
N THR A 114 -2.85 -12.76 -9.45
CA THR A 114 -3.70 -13.13 -10.59
C THR A 114 -4.16 -14.58 -10.49
N SER A 115 -5.21 -14.95 -11.22
CA SER A 115 -5.49 -16.37 -11.45
C SER A 115 -4.38 -17.03 -12.29
N PHE A 116 -4.28 -18.36 -12.26
CA PHE A 116 -3.24 -19.08 -13.01
C PHE A 116 -3.42 -18.98 -14.55
N GLY A 117 -4.68 -18.94 -15.00
CA GLY A 117 -5.03 -18.85 -16.41
C GLY A 117 -5.02 -17.42 -16.95
N SER A 118 -5.61 -16.46 -16.22
CA SER A 118 -5.75 -15.08 -16.69
C SER A 118 -4.58 -14.18 -16.30
N SER A 119 -4.41 -13.08 -17.03
CA SER A 119 -3.59 -11.93 -16.66
C SER A 119 -4.34 -10.94 -15.76
N ASP A 120 -5.60 -11.20 -15.39
CA ASP A 120 -6.38 -10.27 -14.58
C ASP A 120 -5.99 -10.32 -13.10
N LEU A 121 -5.86 -9.13 -12.51
CA LEU A 121 -5.67 -8.89 -11.09
C LEU A 121 -6.90 -9.35 -10.31
N LEU A 122 -6.67 -10.10 -9.24
CA LEU A 122 -7.75 -10.61 -8.40
C LEU A 122 -8.33 -9.50 -7.51
N PRO A 123 -9.64 -9.52 -7.22
CA PRO A 123 -10.28 -8.63 -6.24
C PRO A 123 -9.55 -8.57 -4.90
N GLN A 124 -9.02 -9.71 -4.44
CA GLN A 124 -8.26 -9.79 -3.19
C GLN A 124 -6.97 -8.97 -3.22
N PHE A 125 -6.23 -8.97 -4.34
CA PHE A 125 -5.04 -8.13 -4.52
C PHE A 125 -5.42 -6.65 -4.55
N MET A 126 -6.46 -6.27 -5.31
CA MET A 126 -6.91 -4.88 -5.40
C MET A 126 -7.42 -4.35 -4.05
N SER A 127 -8.14 -5.19 -3.29
CA SER A 127 -8.60 -4.89 -1.93
C SER A 127 -7.44 -4.68 -0.97
N GLU A 128 -6.44 -5.57 -0.97
CA GLU A 128 -5.26 -5.46 -0.12
C GLU A 128 -4.40 -4.24 -0.47
N MET A 129 -4.26 -3.92 -1.76
CA MET A 129 -3.63 -2.68 -2.21
C MET A 129 -4.41 -1.44 -1.74
N ASN A 130 -5.74 -1.44 -1.83
CA ASN A 130 -6.59 -0.31 -1.46
C ASN A 130 -6.70 -0.09 0.06
N LEU A 131 -6.57 -1.16 0.86
CA LEU A 131 -6.62 -1.10 2.32
C LEU A 131 -5.23 -0.90 2.92
N ASN A 132 -4.30 -1.82 2.68
CA ASN A 132 -2.98 -1.84 3.32
C ASN A 132 -1.98 -0.98 2.54
N GLY A 133 -1.90 -1.14 1.22
CA GLY A 133 -0.97 -0.38 0.38
C GLY A 133 -1.22 1.13 0.47
N LYS A 134 -2.48 1.56 0.27
CA LYS A 134 -2.89 2.96 0.37
C LYS A 134 -2.66 3.55 1.75
N LYS A 135 -2.97 2.81 2.83
CA LYS A 135 -2.72 3.23 4.21
C LYS A 135 -1.23 3.47 4.46
N ALA A 136 -0.38 2.52 4.04
CA ALA A 136 1.05 2.64 4.25
C ALA A 136 1.67 3.80 3.46
N LEU A 137 1.28 4.00 2.20
CA LEU A 137 1.68 5.16 1.40
C LEU A 137 1.26 6.48 2.07
N MET A 138 0.03 6.56 2.57
CA MET A 138 -0.51 7.73 3.27
C MET A 138 0.23 8.01 4.59
N GLU A 139 0.65 6.98 5.33
CA GLU A 139 1.44 7.15 6.55
C GLU A 139 2.81 7.77 6.25
N LEU A 140 3.49 7.31 5.18
CA LEU A 140 4.78 7.88 4.77
C LEU A 140 4.64 9.33 4.27
N ASN A 141 3.49 9.69 3.70
CA ASN A 141 3.13 11.07 3.39
C ASN A 141 2.92 11.93 4.66
N MET A 142 2.20 11.40 5.65
CA MET A 142 2.00 12.06 6.95
C MET A 142 3.32 12.33 7.69
N VAL A 143 4.30 11.43 7.61
CA VAL A 143 5.65 11.69 8.14
C VAL A 143 6.29 12.90 7.48
N GLY A 144 6.13 13.05 6.16
CA GLY A 144 6.59 14.24 5.45
C GLY A 144 5.92 15.51 5.96
N ASN A 145 4.60 15.49 6.16
CA ASN A 145 3.85 16.62 6.70
C ASN A 145 4.23 16.96 8.15
N ASP A 146 4.38 15.95 9.02
CA ASP A 146 4.85 16.10 10.41
C ASP A 146 6.22 16.79 10.51
N ILE A 147 7.13 16.47 9.56
CA ILE A 147 8.53 16.91 9.61
C ILE A 147 8.78 18.20 8.83
N PHE A 148 8.13 18.39 7.67
CA PHE A 148 8.39 19.53 6.77
C PHE A 148 7.23 20.53 6.66
N GLY A 149 6.01 20.18 7.09
CA GLY A 149 4.80 20.98 6.88
C GLY A 149 4.78 22.33 7.61
N ASN A 150 5.55 22.49 8.70
CA ASN A 150 5.84 23.79 9.30
C ASN A 150 7.28 24.20 8.92
N PRO A 151 7.48 25.28 8.14
CA PRO A 151 8.82 25.70 7.70
C PRO A 151 9.80 26.02 8.83
N ASP A 152 9.34 26.55 9.96
CA ASP A 152 10.22 26.93 11.08
C ASP A 152 10.78 25.73 11.83
N THR A 153 9.99 24.65 11.95
CA THR A 153 10.44 23.39 12.54
C THR A 153 11.18 22.54 11.51
N GLY A 154 10.67 22.45 10.27
CA GLY A 154 11.26 21.67 9.19
C GLY A 154 12.67 22.13 8.80
N ASN A 155 12.94 23.44 8.78
CA ASN A 155 14.29 23.95 8.55
C ASN A 155 15.26 23.61 9.69
N LYS A 156 14.78 23.53 10.94
CA LYS A 156 15.59 23.12 12.10
C LYS A 156 15.87 21.62 12.06
N ILE A 157 14.85 20.80 11.77
CA ILE A 157 14.99 19.34 11.66
C ILE A 157 15.92 18.98 10.49
N THR A 158 15.78 19.63 9.33
CA THR A 158 16.67 19.48 8.17
C THR A 158 18.14 19.71 8.58
N LYS A 159 18.43 20.78 9.32
CA LYS A 159 19.78 21.07 9.83
C LYS A 159 20.30 20.04 10.84
N GLU A 160 19.44 19.44 11.67
CA GLU A 160 19.86 18.35 12.57
C GLU A 160 20.10 17.04 11.82
N LEU A 161 19.27 16.71 10.83
CA LEU A 161 19.45 15.51 9.98
C LEU A 161 20.70 15.61 9.10
N ASP A 162 21.01 16.79 8.58
CA ASP A 162 22.20 17.03 7.75
C ASP A 162 23.53 16.82 8.49
N LYS A 163 23.56 17.05 9.81
CA LYS A 163 24.71 16.70 10.66
C LYS A 163 24.96 15.19 10.72
N VAL A 164 23.93 14.38 10.48
CA VAL A 164 24.02 12.92 10.47
C VAL A 164 24.28 12.41 9.06
N THR A 165 23.36 12.67 8.11
CA THR A 165 23.53 12.34 6.68
C THR A 165 22.48 13.10 5.84
N PRO A 166 22.87 13.86 4.79
CA PRO A 166 21.93 14.54 3.87
C PRO A 166 20.90 13.62 3.20
N LEU A 167 21.27 12.35 2.99
CA LEU A 167 20.40 11.28 2.50
C LEU A 167 19.14 11.10 3.35
N TYR A 168 19.14 11.41 4.64
CA TYR A 168 17.95 11.27 5.49
C TYR A 168 16.84 12.25 5.08
N VAL A 169 17.20 13.51 4.81
CA VAL A 169 16.25 14.52 4.31
C VAL A 169 15.72 14.11 2.93
N GLU A 170 16.60 13.62 2.05
CA GLU A 170 16.23 13.17 0.72
C GLU A 170 15.27 11.97 0.76
N LEU A 171 15.54 10.96 1.61
CA LEU A 171 14.67 9.79 1.78
C LEU A 171 13.33 10.17 2.42
N LEU A 172 13.28 11.12 3.35
CA LEU A 172 12.03 11.66 3.92
C LEU A 172 11.21 12.40 2.86
N ALA A 173 11.84 13.25 2.06
CA ALA A 173 11.20 13.95 0.94
C ALA A 173 10.67 12.99 -0.13
N ARG A 174 11.40 11.91 -0.45
CA ARG A 174 10.94 10.85 -1.37
C ARG A 174 9.79 10.04 -0.77
N GLY A 175 9.88 9.67 0.51
CA GLY A 175 8.82 9.00 1.26
C GLY A 175 7.51 9.78 1.24
N HIS A 176 7.59 11.10 1.41
CA HIS A 176 6.44 11.99 1.37
C HIS A 176 5.67 11.92 0.03
N LYS A 177 6.39 11.81 -1.10
CA LYS A 177 5.83 11.73 -2.46
C LYS A 177 5.33 10.35 -2.89
N LEU A 178 5.53 9.31 -2.07
CA LEU A 178 5.05 7.97 -2.44
C LEU A 178 3.53 7.92 -2.56
N TYR A 179 2.82 8.75 -1.76
CA TYR A 179 1.39 8.95 -1.90
C TYR A 179 1.08 9.99 -2.97
N ASP A 180 0.35 9.59 -4.00
CA ASP A 180 -0.26 10.47 -4.98
C ASP A 180 -1.74 10.12 -5.10
N SER A 181 -2.62 11.06 -4.77
CA SER A 181 -4.06 10.81 -4.76
C SER A 181 -4.66 10.67 -6.16
N SER A 182 -4.00 11.20 -7.20
CA SER A 182 -4.46 11.06 -8.59
C SER A 182 -4.12 9.68 -9.12
N GLU A 183 -2.84 9.32 -9.09
CA GLU A 183 -2.30 8.01 -9.48
C GLU A 183 -2.99 6.84 -8.76
N LEU A 184 -3.27 6.97 -7.46
CA LEU A 184 -4.01 5.96 -6.70
C LEU A 184 -5.51 5.92 -7.07
N THR A 185 -6.11 7.03 -7.49
CA THR A 185 -7.49 7.02 -7.98
C THR A 185 -7.57 6.28 -9.30
N ASP A 186 -6.66 6.57 -10.24
CA ASP A 186 -6.56 5.89 -11.54
C ASP A 186 -6.29 4.39 -11.37
N PHE A 187 -5.41 4.00 -10.44
CA PHE A 187 -5.13 2.59 -10.13
C PHE A 187 -6.37 1.84 -9.59
N PHE A 188 -7.23 2.51 -8.82
CA PHE A 188 -8.40 1.88 -8.19
C PHE A 188 -9.73 2.15 -8.92
N GLU A 189 -9.80 2.99 -9.95
CA GLU A 189 -11.05 3.38 -10.63
C GLU A 189 -11.89 2.16 -11.05
N SER A 190 -11.29 1.25 -11.82
CA SER A 190 -11.94 0.02 -12.29
C SER A 190 -12.33 -0.93 -11.15
N TYR A 191 -11.63 -0.88 -10.00
CA TYR A 191 -11.93 -1.70 -8.82
C TYR A 191 -13.10 -1.13 -8.02
N LEU A 192 -13.14 0.19 -7.83
CA LEU A 192 -14.20 0.87 -7.09
C LEU A 192 -15.53 0.86 -7.86
N ALA A 193 -15.49 0.78 -9.19
CA ALA A 193 -16.68 0.59 -10.03
C ALA A 193 -17.30 -0.82 -9.90
N ALA A 194 -16.50 -1.85 -9.63
CA ALA A 194 -16.96 -3.24 -9.49
C ALA A 194 -16.01 -4.08 -8.62
N THR A 195 -16.19 -4.05 -7.30
CA THR A 195 -15.24 -4.61 -6.33
C THR A 195 -15.02 -6.11 -6.42
N ASP A 196 -15.98 -6.85 -6.97
CA ASP A 196 -15.92 -8.33 -7.05
C ASP A 196 -15.34 -8.85 -8.39
N LEU A 197 -15.06 -7.96 -9.34
CA LEU A 197 -14.56 -8.33 -10.67
C LEU A 197 -13.02 -8.28 -10.73
N SER A 198 -12.45 -9.24 -11.47
CA SER A 198 -11.01 -9.24 -11.78
C SER A 198 -10.70 -8.18 -12.85
N ILE A 199 -9.54 -7.53 -12.73
CA ILE A 199 -9.19 -6.35 -13.56
C ILE A 199 -8.00 -6.68 -14.46
N PRO A 200 -8.10 -6.56 -15.79
CA PRO A 200 -6.96 -6.75 -16.68
C PRO A 200 -5.82 -5.79 -16.31
N ILE A 201 -4.59 -6.30 -16.11
CA ILE A 201 -3.44 -5.45 -15.74
C ILE A 201 -3.23 -4.32 -16.77
N SER A 202 -3.55 -4.56 -18.04
CA SER A 202 -3.49 -3.57 -19.11
C SER A 202 -4.33 -2.31 -18.88
N LYS A 203 -5.37 -2.36 -18.03
CA LYS A 203 -6.15 -1.17 -17.64
C LYS A 203 -5.46 -0.29 -16.61
N VAL A 204 -4.59 -0.88 -15.77
CA VAL A 204 -3.94 -0.20 -14.63
C VAL A 204 -2.41 -0.18 -14.76
N SER A 205 -1.88 -0.52 -15.93
CA SER A 205 -0.45 -0.71 -16.17
C SER A 205 0.36 0.58 -15.96
N ALA A 206 -0.13 1.73 -16.45
CA ALA A 206 0.53 3.02 -16.25
C ALA A 206 0.68 3.40 -14.76
N PRO A 207 -0.39 3.47 -13.94
CA PRO A 207 -0.24 3.75 -12.51
C PRO A 207 0.48 2.62 -11.75
N LEU A 208 0.32 1.34 -12.15
CA LEU A 208 1.07 0.21 -11.55
C LEU A 208 2.59 0.41 -11.66
N TYR A 209 3.09 0.75 -12.85
CA TYR A 209 4.52 0.91 -13.11
C TYR A 209 5.05 2.18 -12.44
N SER A 210 4.26 3.27 -12.42
CA SER A 210 4.65 4.52 -11.78
C SER A 210 4.74 4.40 -10.25
N ILE A 211 3.74 3.79 -9.58
CA ILE A 211 3.78 3.46 -8.15
C ILE A 211 4.99 2.58 -7.84
N PHE A 212 5.22 1.53 -8.66
CA PHE A 212 6.35 0.63 -8.43
C PHE A 212 7.70 1.31 -8.67
N LYS A 213 7.84 2.19 -9.67
CA LYS A 213 9.08 2.98 -9.91
C LYS A 213 9.43 3.79 -8.66
N LYS A 214 8.46 4.50 -8.08
CA LYS A 214 8.63 5.29 -6.84
C LYS A 214 9.13 4.41 -5.68
N LEU A 215 8.54 3.23 -5.49
CA LEU A 215 8.93 2.28 -4.44
C LEU A 215 10.29 1.61 -4.72
N TYR A 216 10.60 1.27 -5.96
CA TYR A 216 11.84 0.61 -6.38
C TYR A 216 13.07 1.45 -5.99
N TYR A 217 13.02 2.77 -6.16
CA TYR A 217 14.10 3.65 -5.69
C TYR A 217 14.33 3.61 -4.18
N MET A 218 13.26 3.45 -3.39
CA MET A 218 13.36 3.42 -1.94
C MET A 218 13.65 2.03 -1.38
N TYR A 219 13.42 0.97 -2.16
CA TYR A 219 13.57 -0.42 -1.72
C TYR A 219 14.98 -0.76 -1.19
N PRO A 220 16.11 -0.36 -1.82
CA PRO A 220 17.45 -0.58 -1.25
C PRO A 220 17.72 0.24 0.02
N PHE A 221 16.95 1.31 0.25
CA PHE A 221 17.21 2.32 1.28
C PHE A 221 16.25 2.23 2.49
N GLN A 222 15.37 1.22 2.56
CA GLN A 222 14.39 1.04 3.65
C GLN A 222 14.99 1.21 5.05
N SER A 223 16.13 0.56 5.33
CA SER A 223 16.82 0.65 6.62
C SER A 223 17.34 2.06 6.93
N ASN A 224 17.71 2.83 5.90
CA ASN A 224 18.14 4.22 6.05
C ASN A 224 16.93 5.15 6.18
N TYR A 225 15.82 4.87 5.50
CA TYR A 225 14.55 5.59 5.68
C TYR A 225 14.03 5.43 7.12
N ARG A 226 14.01 4.21 7.68
CA ARG A 226 13.65 3.99 9.10
C ARG A 226 14.50 4.81 10.07
N LYS A 227 15.83 4.86 9.86
CA LYS A 227 16.73 5.69 10.66
C LYS A 227 16.44 7.18 10.49
N ALA A 228 16.15 7.64 9.27
CA ALA A 228 15.76 9.01 8.99
C ALA A 228 14.47 9.40 9.73
N VAL A 229 13.43 8.56 9.68
CA VAL A 229 12.17 8.75 10.43
C VAL A 229 12.41 8.84 11.93
N ILE A 230 13.21 7.92 12.50
CA ILE A 230 13.51 7.90 13.93
C ILE A 230 14.23 9.19 14.35
N ALA A 231 15.29 9.57 13.61
CA ALA A 231 16.06 10.78 13.88
C ALA A 231 15.23 12.07 13.71
N ALA A 232 14.34 12.11 12.71
CA ALA A 232 13.49 13.26 12.44
C ALA A 232 12.46 13.48 13.56
N TYR A 233 11.82 12.41 14.04
CA TYR A 233 10.92 12.51 15.20
C TYR A 233 11.66 12.84 16.51
N GLU A 234 12.94 12.48 16.65
CA GLU A 234 13.74 12.89 17.82
C GLU A 234 14.14 14.37 17.77
N ALA A 235 14.43 14.90 16.58
CA ALA A 235 14.62 16.32 16.38
C ALA A 235 13.30 17.09 16.64
N LEU A 236 12.17 16.64 16.07
CA LEU A 236 10.86 17.26 16.28
C LEU A 236 10.46 17.26 17.76
N GLN A 237 10.63 16.14 18.47
CA GLN A 237 10.34 16.04 19.91
C GLN A 237 11.15 17.06 20.74
N LYS A 238 12.43 17.26 20.43
CA LYS A 238 13.28 18.24 21.11
C LYS A 238 12.86 19.69 20.83
N ILE A 239 12.26 19.95 19.67
CA ILE A 239 11.83 21.29 19.24
C ILE A 239 10.44 21.64 19.80
N GLU A 240 9.48 20.70 19.76
CA GLU A 240 8.11 20.95 20.23
C GLU A 240 7.92 20.72 21.74
N GLY A 241 8.78 19.92 22.39
CA GLY A 241 8.69 19.63 23.83
C GLY A 241 7.49 18.77 24.26
N LYS A 242 6.71 18.22 23.31
CA LYS A 242 5.53 17.37 23.58
C LYS A 242 5.94 16.02 24.22
N PRO A 243 5.02 15.32 24.90
CA PRO A 243 5.31 14.04 25.58
C PRO A 243 5.95 12.99 24.67
N ALA A 244 7.01 12.34 25.16
CA ALA A 244 7.80 11.33 24.44
C ALA A 244 6.95 10.18 23.87
N LEU A 245 5.88 9.80 24.58
CA LEU A 245 4.99 8.70 24.21
C LEU A 245 4.37 8.88 22.80
N ILE A 246 3.98 10.12 22.45
CA ILE A 246 3.37 10.45 21.15
C ILE A 246 4.32 10.08 20.01
N TYR A 247 5.58 10.52 20.10
CA TYR A 247 6.61 10.21 19.10
C TYR A 247 7.01 8.74 19.13
N THR A 248 6.98 8.08 20.29
CA THR A 248 7.23 6.64 20.40
C THR A 248 6.21 5.84 19.60
N THR A 249 4.90 6.14 19.70
CA THR A 249 3.92 5.39 18.90
C THR A 249 3.92 5.80 17.43
N LYS A 250 4.09 7.09 17.08
CA LYS A 250 4.31 7.52 15.68
C LYS A 250 5.45 6.73 15.03
N LYS A 251 6.63 6.66 15.66
CA LYS A 251 7.76 5.83 15.20
C LYS A 251 7.39 4.35 15.05
N LYS A 252 6.63 3.77 15.99
CA LYS A 252 6.22 2.36 15.93
C LYS A 252 5.27 2.10 14.75
N LYS A 253 4.24 2.93 14.60
CA LYS A 253 3.23 2.85 13.54
C LYS A 253 3.88 2.96 12.16
N VAL A 254 4.69 3.99 11.95
CA VAL A 254 5.43 4.16 10.68
C VAL A 254 6.32 2.97 10.36
N ASN A 255 7.01 2.38 11.35
CA ASN A 255 7.80 1.16 11.11
C ASN A 255 6.94 0.00 10.60
N GLN A 256 5.77 -0.25 11.20
CA GLN A 256 4.84 -1.31 10.76
C GLN A 256 4.30 -1.07 9.34
N GLU A 257 4.05 0.19 8.98
CA GLU A 257 3.62 0.55 7.62
C GLU A 257 4.78 0.41 6.60
N ILE A 258 6.04 0.72 6.97
CA ILE A 258 7.22 0.43 6.13
C ILE A 258 7.38 -1.09 5.93
N ASP A 259 7.20 -1.91 6.97
CA ASP A 259 7.22 -3.38 6.86
C ASP A 259 6.13 -3.89 5.90
N THR A 260 4.93 -3.31 5.97
CA THR A 260 3.79 -3.67 5.11
C THR A 260 4.03 -3.24 3.65
N LEU A 261 4.54 -2.02 3.44
CA LEU A 261 4.75 -1.44 2.12
C LEU A 261 5.87 -2.14 1.35
N PHE A 262 7.02 -2.35 1.99
CA PHE A 262 8.20 -2.90 1.31
C PHE A 262 8.35 -4.42 1.44
N GLY A 263 7.51 -5.08 2.25
CA GLY A 263 7.31 -6.52 2.21
C GLY A 263 6.16 -6.92 1.27
N PRO A 264 4.99 -7.33 1.79
CA PRO A 264 3.94 -7.99 1.00
C PRO A 264 3.37 -7.11 -0.13
N ILE A 265 3.31 -5.79 0.03
CA ILE A 265 2.79 -4.89 -1.01
C ILE A 265 3.77 -4.78 -2.17
N PHE A 266 5.05 -4.50 -1.89
CA PHE A 266 6.10 -4.42 -2.91
C PHE A 266 6.25 -5.73 -3.70
N ASP A 267 6.29 -6.87 -3.01
CA ASP A 267 6.40 -8.19 -3.65
C ASP A 267 5.23 -8.46 -4.61
N LYS A 268 4.00 -8.07 -4.24
CA LYS A 268 2.82 -8.28 -5.08
C LYS A 268 2.75 -7.32 -6.26
N LEU A 269 3.17 -6.06 -6.10
CA LEU A 269 3.32 -5.10 -7.20
C LEU A 269 4.37 -5.57 -8.21
N TYR A 270 5.52 -6.03 -7.73
CA TYR A 270 6.57 -6.63 -8.56
C TYR A 270 6.05 -7.85 -9.33
N LEU A 271 5.33 -8.76 -8.67
CA LEU A 271 4.68 -9.90 -9.33
C LEU A 271 3.63 -9.49 -10.38
N ALA A 272 2.90 -8.39 -10.17
CA ALA A 272 1.97 -7.85 -11.17
C ALA A 272 2.72 -7.36 -12.43
N ILE A 273 3.88 -6.71 -12.27
CA ILE A 273 4.74 -6.29 -13.39
C ILE A 273 5.32 -7.51 -14.14
N LEU A 274 5.86 -8.50 -13.42
CA LEU A 274 6.33 -9.75 -14.04
C LEU A 274 5.22 -10.45 -14.81
N ARG A 275 3.98 -10.38 -14.32
CA ARG A 275 2.80 -10.97 -14.97
C ARG A 275 2.38 -10.19 -16.23
N ASN A 276 2.49 -8.86 -16.21
CA ASN A 276 2.18 -7.98 -17.34
C ASN A 276 3.17 -8.19 -18.50
N GLU A 277 4.47 -8.14 -18.20
CA GLU A 277 5.54 -8.46 -19.17
C GLU A 277 5.50 -9.94 -19.58
N ASN A 278 5.00 -10.80 -18.69
CA ASN A 278 5.05 -12.26 -18.81
C ASN A 278 6.52 -12.75 -18.95
N LYS A 279 7.44 -12.14 -18.19
CA LYS A 279 8.88 -12.42 -18.14
C LYS A 279 9.33 -12.59 -16.69
N ASN A 280 10.26 -13.50 -16.41
CA ASN A 280 10.84 -13.67 -15.06
C ASN A 280 12.05 -12.72 -14.89
N ILE A 281 11.78 -11.41 -14.86
CA ILE A 281 12.78 -10.35 -14.78
C ILE A 281 13.38 -10.32 -13.36
N PRO A 282 14.71 -10.38 -13.15
CA PRO A 282 15.29 -10.21 -11.82
C PRO A 282 15.19 -8.78 -11.30
N LEU A 283 14.95 -8.61 -10.00
CA LEU A 283 14.72 -7.30 -9.37
C LEU A 283 15.88 -6.31 -9.62
N ASN A 284 17.12 -6.73 -9.43
CA ASN A 284 18.29 -5.86 -9.59
C ASN A 284 18.90 -5.94 -11.01
N SER A 285 18.07 -6.11 -12.05
CA SER A 285 18.54 -6.21 -13.43
C SER A 285 18.48 -4.87 -14.18
N SER A 286 19.44 -4.62 -15.08
CA SER A 286 19.41 -3.45 -15.98
C SER A 286 18.10 -3.41 -16.76
N TYR A 287 17.59 -4.57 -17.20
CA TYR A 287 16.32 -4.66 -17.91
C TYR A 287 15.14 -4.11 -17.10
N LEU A 288 15.09 -4.32 -15.78
CA LEU A 288 14.03 -3.72 -14.95
C LEU A 288 14.21 -2.20 -14.79
N GLU A 289 15.45 -1.72 -14.70
CA GLU A 289 15.73 -0.29 -14.67
C GLU A 289 15.35 0.39 -16.01
N ASP A 290 15.69 -0.23 -17.14
CA ASP A 290 15.32 0.19 -18.49
C ASP A 290 13.78 0.19 -18.67
N LEU A 291 13.10 -0.88 -18.22
CA LEU A 291 11.63 -1.02 -18.29
C LEU A 291 10.89 0.03 -17.47
N LEU A 292 11.43 0.40 -16.30
CA LEU A 292 10.88 1.44 -15.43
C LEU A 292 11.34 2.86 -15.84
N GLY A 293 12.14 3.00 -16.90
CA GLY A 293 12.69 4.28 -17.35
C GLY A 293 13.49 4.98 -16.26
N ILE A 294 14.38 4.25 -15.60
CA ILE A 294 15.18 4.74 -14.46
C ILE A 294 16.44 5.44 -14.95
N VAL A 295 16.58 6.73 -14.60
CA VAL A 295 17.81 7.50 -14.83
C VAL A 295 18.70 7.45 -13.58
N GLN A 296 20.03 7.46 -13.72
CA GLN A 296 20.94 7.44 -12.55
C GLN A 296 20.76 8.67 -11.64
N GLU A 297 20.44 9.83 -12.22
CA GLU A 297 20.14 11.08 -11.51
C GLU A 297 18.89 10.98 -10.62
N GLU A 298 17.97 10.06 -10.91
CA GLU A 298 16.79 9.81 -10.08
C GLU A 298 17.10 8.92 -8.86
N LYS A 299 18.28 8.28 -8.77
CA LYS A 299 18.63 7.39 -7.64
C LYS A 299 18.96 8.20 -6.37
N PRO A 300 18.62 7.71 -5.16
CA PRO A 300 18.90 8.44 -3.92
C PRO A 300 20.40 8.63 -3.62
N GLY A 301 20.76 9.77 -3.02
CA GLY A 301 22.13 10.09 -2.59
C GLY A 301 22.77 11.30 -3.28
N VAL A 302 21.98 12.15 -3.96
CA VAL A 302 22.48 13.30 -4.73
C VAL A 302 22.55 14.58 -3.90
N ARG A 303 21.69 14.72 -2.88
CA ARG A 303 21.55 15.94 -2.07
C ARG A 303 22.80 16.23 -1.22
N GLN A 304 23.26 17.48 -1.24
CA GLN A 304 24.37 18.00 -0.43
C GLN A 304 23.91 18.59 0.92
N ILE A 305 24.85 18.73 1.85
CA ILE A 305 24.64 19.37 3.16
C ILE A 305 24.23 20.84 2.95
N GLY A 306 23.14 21.28 3.60
CA GLY A 306 22.74 22.69 3.60
C GLY A 306 21.95 23.14 2.37
N GLU A 307 21.65 22.26 1.42
CA GLU A 307 20.49 22.46 0.55
C GLU A 307 19.23 22.64 1.41
N GLY A 308 18.29 23.48 0.98
CA GLY A 308 17.05 23.69 1.73
C GLY A 308 16.21 22.42 1.91
N ILE A 309 15.04 22.55 2.55
CA ILE A 309 13.97 21.56 2.36
C ILE A 309 13.80 21.45 0.84
N PRO A 310 13.91 20.25 0.23
CA PRO A 310 13.77 20.11 -1.23
C PRO A 310 12.47 20.79 -1.66
N GLU A 311 12.45 21.59 -2.73
CA GLU A 311 11.23 22.34 -3.14
C GLU A 311 10.00 21.44 -3.28
N SER A 312 10.26 20.18 -3.58
CA SER A 312 9.28 19.11 -3.77
C SER A 312 8.91 18.31 -2.50
N ALA A 313 9.39 18.76 -1.34
CA ALA A 313 8.91 18.45 0.02
C ALA A 313 8.56 19.73 0.81
N GLY A 314 9.05 20.89 0.37
CA GLY A 314 8.56 22.22 0.76
C GLY A 314 7.20 22.53 0.14
N GLY A 315 6.24 21.62 0.33
CA GLY A 315 4.88 21.82 -0.10
C GLY A 315 4.25 22.98 0.66
N VAL A 316 4.14 24.14 0.01
CA VAL A 316 3.04 25.08 0.27
C VAL A 316 1.76 24.45 -0.28
N VAL A 317 1.38 23.32 0.31
CA VAL A 317 0.02 22.83 0.30
C VAL A 317 -0.64 23.56 1.47
N GLU A 318 -1.71 24.31 1.22
CA GLU A 318 -2.61 24.76 2.28
C GLU A 318 -3.42 23.58 2.84
N GLU A 319 -2.74 22.52 3.29
CA GLU A 319 -3.32 21.49 4.13
C GLU A 319 -3.30 22.01 5.56
N LYS A 320 -4.47 22.54 5.96
CA LYS A 320 -4.75 22.92 7.33
C LYS A 320 -4.36 21.80 8.28
N ILE A 321 -3.40 22.10 9.14
CA ILE A 321 -3.19 21.38 10.39
C ILE A 321 -4.45 21.64 11.24
N GLU A 322 -5.34 20.67 11.30
CA GLU A 322 -6.30 20.53 12.40
C GLU A 322 -5.80 19.40 13.29
N ASP A 323 -5.33 19.77 14.48
CA ASP A 323 -4.81 18.85 15.50
C ASP A 323 -5.85 17.76 15.83
N THR A 324 -5.56 16.53 15.40
CA THR A 324 -6.26 15.33 15.88
C THR A 324 -5.36 14.57 16.86
N VAL A 325 -5.18 15.17 18.04
CA VAL A 325 -4.83 14.41 19.24
C VAL A 325 -6.08 13.65 19.67
N GLN A 326 -6.20 12.38 19.27
CA GLN A 326 -7.16 11.44 19.84
C GLN A 326 -6.46 10.14 20.22
N ASP A 327 -6.89 9.57 21.35
CA ASP A 327 -6.20 8.49 22.05
C ASP A 327 -5.99 7.21 21.24
N GLU A 328 -4.76 6.72 21.28
CA GLU A 328 -4.38 5.40 20.77
C GLU A 328 -4.86 4.28 21.71
N LYS A 329 -6.14 3.88 21.58
CA LYS A 329 -6.53 2.52 21.99
C LYS A 329 -6.02 1.53 20.96
N LYS A 330 -5.09 0.68 21.39
CA LYS A 330 -4.41 -0.39 20.64
C LYS A 330 -5.38 -1.17 19.74
N GLU A 331 -5.14 -1.16 18.43
CA GLU A 331 -5.68 -2.19 17.54
C GLU A 331 -4.87 -3.49 17.73
N GLU A 332 -5.57 -4.58 18.05
CA GLU A 332 -5.00 -5.92 17.99
C GLU A 332 -5.06 -6.46 16.56
N ALA A 333 -4.14 -7.39 16.24
CA ALA A 333 -3.98 -8.01 14.93
C ALA A 333 -5.25 -8.82 14.50
N PRO A 334 -5.40 -9.22 13.23
CA PRO A 334 -6.70 -9.41 12.58
C PRO A 334 -7.50 -10.57 13.17
N GLN A 335 -8.36 -10.25 14.13
CA GLN A 335 -9.39 -11.15 14.60
C GLN A 335 -10.52 -11.20 13.56
N THR A 336 -11.01 -12.41 13.29
CA THR A 336 -12.29 -12.65 12.63
C THR A 336 -13.35 -11.70 13.18
N LEU A 337 -14.07 -10.99 12.29
CA LEU A 337 -15.07 -9.96 12.65
C LEU A 337 -15.81 -10.32 13.94
N SER A 338 -15.69 -9.49 14.98
CA SER A 338 -16.28 -9.80 16.29
C SER A 338 -17.77 -10.08 16.16
N LYS A 339 -18.33 -10.95 17.01
CA LYS A 339 -19.74 -11.37 16.92
C LYS A 339 -20.69 -10.17 16.96
N GLU A 340 -20.32 -9.14 17.71
CA GLU A 340 -20.98 -7.85 17.84
C GLU A 340 -20.92 -7.02 16.55
N LEU A 341 -19.78 -7.02 15.84
CA LEU A 341 -19.64 -6.38 14.53
C LEU A 341 -20.42 -7.10 13.44
N MET A 342 -20.44 -8.44 13.45
CA MET A 342 -21.30 -9.22 12.54
C MET A 342 -22.78 -8.95 12.79
N HIS A 343 -23.18 -8.83 14.07
CA HIS A 343 -24.55 -8.49 14.42
C HIS A 343 -24.91 -7.04 14.03
N GLY A 344 -24.03 -6.08 14.28
CA GLY A 344 -24.19 -4.69 13.86
C GLY A 344 -24.33 -4.55 12.34
N ASN A 345 -23.47 -5.22 11.56
CA ASN A 345 -23.57 -5.27 10.11
C ASN A 345 -24.90 -5.90 9.65
N LYS A 346 -25.39 -6.93 10.35
CA LYS A 346 -26.70 -7.52 10.06
C LYS A 346 -27.85 -6.55 10.34
N LEU A 347 -27.80 -5.78 11.42
CA LEU A 347 -28.78 -4.74 11.76
C LEU A 347 -28.77 -3.62 10.71
N MET A 348 -27.59 -3.12 10.34
CA MET A 348 -27.46 -2.11 9.28
C MET A 348 -28.02 -2.61 7.94
N ALA A 349 -27.79 -3.88 7.60
CA ALA A 349 -28.31 -4.51 6.39
C ALA A 349 -29.84 -4.81 6.43
N MET A 350 -30.54 -4.58 7.55
CA MET A 350 -32.01 -4.71 7.58
C MET A 350 -32.72 -3.57 6.84
N TYR A 351 -32.07 -2.42 6.70
CA TYR A 351 -32.63 -1.25 6.02
C TYR A 351 -31.85 -0.92 4.76
N THR A 352 -32.56 -0.78 3.64
CA THR A 352 -31.99 -0.16 2.44
C THR A 352 -31.86 1.36 2.64
N LEU A 353 -30.97 1.99 1.88
CA LEU A 353 -30.80 3.44 1.95
C LEU A 353 -32.09 4.21 1.65
N GLU A 354 -32.91 3.71 0.72
CA GLU A 354 -34.24 4.26 0.45
C GLU A 354 -35.17 4.20 1.66
N GLN A 355 -35.14 3.11 2.43
CA GLN A 355 -35.95 2.95 3.63
C GLN A 355 -35.49 3.92 4.73
N LEU A 356 -34.18 4.09 4.91
CA LEU A 356 -33.60 5.08 5.83
C LEU A 356 -33.99 6.51 5.42
N ARG A 357 -33.93 6.86 4.13
CA ARG A 357 -34.42 8.16 3.64
C ARG A 357 -35.92 8.33 3.86
N LYS A 358 -36.76 7.33 3.55
CA LYS A 358 -38.22 7.40 3.78
C LYS A 358 -38.56 7.58 5.27
N LYS A 359 -37.76 7.04 6.19
CA LYS A 359 -37.94 7.14 7.65
C LYS A 359 -37.43 8.47 8.21
N HIS A 360 -36.23 8.91 7.82
CA HIS A 360 -35.51 10.04 8.45
C HIS A 360 -35.41 11.31 7.60
N ASP A 361 -35.77 11.25 6.31
CA ASP A 361 -35.92 12.38 5.40
C ASP A 361 -37.26 12.33 4.64
N PRO A 362 -38.42 12.26 5.34
CA PRO A 362 -39.73 12.15 4.69
C PRO A 362 -40.13 13.37 3.86
N LYS A 363 -39.42 14.49 4.00
CA LYS A 363 -39.63 15.74 3.26
C LYS A 363 -38.68 15.91 2.07
N GLY A 364 -37.69 15.03 1.89
CA GLY A 364 -36.68 15.16 0.84
C GLY A 364 -35.74 16.36 1.02
N GLU A 365 -35.52 16.83 2.25
CA GLU A 365 -34.63 17.94 2.58
C GLU A 365 -33.16 17.63 2.23
N TYR A 366 -32.79 16.34 2.09
CA TYR A 366 -31.45 15.87 1.73
C TYR A 366 -31.39 15.33 0.29
N SER A 367 -32.37 15.65 -0.56
CA SER A 367 -32.45 15.22 -1.96
C SER A 367 -31.29 15.74 -2.85
N GLU A 368 -30.69 16.88 -2.50
CA GLU A 368 -29.51 17.43 -3.17
C GLU A 368 -28.21 16.66 -2.88
N ILE A 369 -28.21 15.75 -1.89
CA ILE A 369 -27.03 14.96 -1.51
C ILE A 369 -27.10 13.57 -2.16
N VAL A 370 -26.04 13.16 -2.85
CA VAL A 370 -25.93 11.85 -3.52
C VAL A 370 -25.94 10.72 -2.49
N ASP A 371 -26.58 9.60 -2.81
CA ASP A 371 -26.74 8.43 -1.94
C ASP A 371 -25.43 7.83 -1.39
N ASN A 372 -24.36 7.85 -2.18
CA ASN A 372 -23.04 7.34 -1.76
C ASN A 372 -22.23 8.36 -0.92
N ASP A 373 -22.82 9.50 -0.53
CA ASP A 373 -22.15 10.51 0.28
C ASP A 373 -21.94 10.02 1.72
N LYS A 374 -20.67 9.95 2.13
CA LYS A 374 -20.29 9.38 3.42
C LYS A 374 -20.84 10.15 4.62
N ALA A 375 -21.08 11.47 4.50
CA ALA A 375 -21.65 12.25 5.59
C ALA A 375 -23.16 11.99 5.73
N LEU A 376 -23.88 11.85 4.61
CA LEU A 376 -25.29 11.45 4.60
C LEU A 376 -25.46 10.03 5.17
N LEU A 377 -24.67 9.06 4.70
CA LEU A 377 -24.74 7.69 5.19
C LEU A 377 -24.51 7.61 6.71
N SER A 378 -23.45 8.25 7.22
CA SER A 378 -23.21 8.31 8.67
C SER A 378 -24.35 8.98 9.43
N TYR A 379 -24.92 10.06 8.90
CA TYR A 379 -26.04 10.77 9.54
C TYR A 379 -27.34 9.95 9.56
N LEU A 380 -27.66 9.21 8.49
CA LEU A 380 -28.85 8.34 8.45
C LEU A 380 -28.75 7.16 9.42
N TYR A 381 -27.58 6.51 9.53
CA TYR A 381 -27.37 5.47 10.54
C TYR A 381 -27.32 6.04 11.97
N PHE A 382 -26.76 7.24 12.16
CA PHE A 382 -26.87 7.97 13.43
C PHE A 382 -28.34 8.24 13.78
N LYS A 383 -29.17 8.66 12.83
CA LYS A 383 -30.60 8.91 13.06
C LYS A 383 -31.41 7.64 13.35
N GLU A 384 -31.07 6.52 12.74
CA GLU A 384 -31.64 5.22 13.11
C GLU A 384 -31.27 4.83 14.55
N PHE A 385 -30.01 5.06 14.95
CA PHE A 385 -29.58 4.81 16.33
C PHE A 385 -30.24 5.77 17.35
N ASP A 386 -30.32 7.05 17.00
CA ASP A 386 -30.99 8.12 17.77
C ASP A 386 -32.46 7.73 18.04
N TYR A 387 -33.15 7.23 17.01
CA TYR A 387 -34.57 6.89 17.08
C TYR A 387 -34.89 5.56 17.78
N GLU A 388 -34.11 4.50 17.56
CA GLU A 388 -34.41 3.15 18.08
C GLU A 388 -33.67 2.78 19.37
N TYR A 389 -32.49 3.36 19.64
CA TYR A 389 -31.58 2.86 20.69
C TYR A 389 -31.09 3.92 21.70
N SER A 390 -31.20 5.22 21.39
CA SER A 390 -30.68 6.27 22.29
C SER A 390 -31.41 6.37 23.63
N PHE A 391 -32.65 5.87 23.72
CA PHE A 391 -33.43 5.81 24.96
C PHE A 391 -32.68 5.10 26.12
N VAL A 392 -31.74 4.18 25.80
CA VAL A 392 -30.89 3.51 26.80
C VAL A 392 -29.97 4.50 27.53
N LEU A 393 -29.62 5.63 26.90
CA LEU A 393 -28.80 6.70 27.47
C LEU A 393 -29.61 7.64 28.39
N THR A 394 -30.93 7.73 28.19
CA THR A 394 -31.79 8.72 28.85
C THR A 394 -32.81 8.13 29.84
N THR A 395 -33.07 6.82 29.75
CA THR A 395 -34.11 6.17 30.56
C THR A 395 -33.80 6.14 32.05
N LYS A 396 -34.83 6.43 32.86
CA LYS A 396 -34.77 6.29 34.32
C LYS A 396 -35.07 4.88 34.81
N LYS A 397 -35.56 3.99 33.93
CA LYS A 397 -36.00 2.62 34.27
C LYS A 397 -34.83 1.65 34.52
N ILE A 398 -33.62 1.97 34.04
CA ILE A 398 -32.38 1.26 34.43
C ILE A 398 -31.88 1.87 35.74
N ASP A 399 -31.85 1.09 36.82
CA ASP A 399 -31.31 1.54 38.10
C ASP A 399 -29.77 1.55 38.03
N LEU A 400 -29.18 2.74 38.16
CA LEU A 400 -27.74 2.98 38.05
C LEU A 400 -27.23 3.56 39.36
N LYS A 401 -26.50 2.74 40.12
CA LYS A 401 -25.92 3.13 41.41
C LYS A 401 -24.61 3.89 41.16
N PRO A 402 -24.39 5.04 41.84
CA PRO A 402 -23.10 5.70 41.80
C PRO A 402 -22.02 4.83 42.44
N THR A 403 -20.88 4.65 41.75
CA THR A 403 -19.75 3.83 42.23
C THR A 403 -18.48 4.65 42.31
N GLN A 404 -17.47 4.17 43.05
CA GLN A 404 -16.13 4.77 43.02
C GLN A 404 -15.23 4.02 42.03
N ILE A 405 -14.69 4.74 41.05
CA ILE A 405 -13.71 4.22 40.09
C ILE A 405 -12.44 5.05 40.26
N ASN A 406 -11.32 4.38 40.58
CA ASN A 406 -10.02 5.00 40.82
C ASN A 406 -10.06 6.15 41.86
N GLY A 407 -10.89 6.02 42.91
CA GLY A 407 -11.07 7.03 43.95
C GLY A 407 -12.01 8.19 43.60
N ALA A 408 -12.44 8.32 42.34
CA ALA A 408 -13.46 9.29 41.93
C ALA A 408 -14.86 8.68 42.01
N LYS A 409 -15.84 9.42 42.54
CA LYS A 409 -17.26 9.05 42.47
C LYS A 409 -17.75 9.27 41.03
N VAL A 410 -18.17 8.21 40.37
CA VAL A 410 -18.73 8.24 39.00
C VAL A 410 -20.23 8.05 39.07
N ASP A 411 -20.98 9.03 38.57
CA ASP A 411 -22.41 8.91 38.30
C ASP A 411 -22.61 8.50 36.84
N PHE A 412 -22.95 7.22 36.63
CA PHE A 412 -23.19 6.69 35.29
C PHE A 412 -24.45 7.26 34.64
N ARG A 413 -25.45 7.69 35.41
CA ARG A 413 -26.67 8.29 34.86
C ARG A 413 -26.38 9.68 34.31
N GLN A 414 -25.66 10.51 35.06
CA GLN A 414 -25.21 11.82 34.53
C GLN A 414 -24.32 11.62 33.30
N LYS A 415 -23.35 10.70 33.36
CA LYS A 415 -22.44 10.42 32.24
C LYS A 415 -23.18 10.02 30.94
N LEU A 416 -24.23 9.21 31.03
CA LEU A 416 -25.02 8.82 29.85
C LEU A 416 -25.83 10.00 29.28
N LEU A 417 -26.37 10.87 30.15
CA LEU A 417 -27.04 12.11 29.73
C LEU A 417 -26.07 13.07 29.03
N ASP A 418 -24.88 13.30 29.60
CA ASP A 418 -23.82 14.13 29.00
C ASP A 418 -23.40 13.62 27.61
N ILE A 419 -23.42 12.30 27.40
CA ILE A 419 -23.15 11.67 26.09
C ILE A 419 -24.33 11.90 25.13
N TYR A 420 -25.57 11.80 25.60
CA TYR A 420 -26.75 12.07 24.79
C TYR A 420 -26.82 13.55 24.34
N GLU A 421 -26.31 14.51 25.12
CA GLU A 421 -26.24 15.91 24.67
C GLU A 421 -25.37 16.11 23.41
N LEU A 422 -24.41 15.22 23.14
CA LEU A 422 -23.58 15.27 21.92
C LEU A 422 -24.36 14.98 20.63
N THR A 423 -25.58 14.39 20.72
CA THR A 423 -26.49 14.24 19.57
C THR A 423 -26.79 15.57 18.91
N ARG A 424 -26.90 16.66 19.69
CA ARG A 424 -27.15 18.02 19.20
C ARG A 424 -26.00 18.50 18.31
N ASN A 425 -24.75 18.28 18.72
CA ASN A 425 -23.58 18.61 17.89
C ASN A 425 -23.60 17.80 16.58
N CYS A 426 -23.93 16.51 16.62
CA CYS A 426 -24.05 15.68 15.42
C CYS A 426 -25.08 16.24 14.41
N MET A 427 -26.24 16.69 14.91
CA MET A 427 -27.28 17.32 14.08
C MET A 427 -26.84 18.70 13.55
N GLU A 428 -26.14 19.50 14.37
CA GLU A 428 -25.64 20.82 13.98
C GLU A 428 -24.55 20.74 12.90
N GLN A 429 -23.57 19.83 13.05
CA GLN A 429 -22.55 19.60 12.02
C GLN A 429 -23.18 19.14 10.69
N PHE A 430 -24.24 18.31 10.73
CA PHE A 430 -24.93 17.89 9.52
C PHE A 430 -25.77 19.00 8.89
N LYS A 431 -26.38 19.88 9.70
CA LYS A 431 -27.06 21.07 9.19
C LYS A 431 -26.10 21.99 8.43
N ILE A 432 -24.93 22.26 9.00
CA ILE A 432 -23.87 23.05 8.33
C ILE A 432 -23.44 22.36 7.03
N TYR A 433 -23.32 21.02 7.01
CA TYR A 433 -23.03 20.26 5.80
C TYR A 433 -24.09 20.44 4.70
N LEU A 434 -25.36 20.37 5.07
CA LEU A 434 -26.48 20.56 4.17
C LEU A 434 -26.52 21.98 3.59
N ASP A 435 -26.26 23.00 4.40
CA ASP A 435 -26.21 24.39 3.96
C ASP A 435 -25.05 24.63 2.96
N VAL A 436 -23.89 23.98 3.16
CA VAL A 436 -22.77 24.01 2.19
C VAL A 436 -23.09 23.24 0.91
N CYS A 437 -23.85 22.14 0.97
CA CYS A 437 -24.32 21.45 -0.23
C CYS A 437 -25.28 22.35 -1.04
N LYS A 438 -26.22 23.02 -0.37
CA LYS A 438 -27.14 23.99 -0.99
C LYS A 438 -26.42 25.20 -1.57
N GLU A 439 -25.36 25.68 -0.91
CA GLU A 439 -24.46 26.72 -1.42
C GLU A 439 -23.80 26.28 -2.74
N LEU A 440 -23.29 25.04 -2.80
CA LEU A 440 -22.69 24.46 -4.01
C LEU A 440 -23.71 24.32 -5.15
N THR A 441 -24.90 23.77 -4.87
CA THR A 441 -25.97 23.58 -5.87
C THR A 441 -26.36 24.91 -6.49
N LYS A 442 -26.61 25.93 -5.67
CA LYS A 442 -26.95 27.30 -6.13
C LYS A 442 -25.82 27.92 -6.95
N HIS A 443 -24.57 27.72 -6.56
CA HIS A 443 -23.41 28.21 -7.32
C HIS A 443 -23.29 27.54 -8.69
N LYS A 444 -23.50 26.21 -8.78
CA LYS A 444 -23.47 25.47 -10.05
C LYS A 444 -24.63 25.82 -10.98
N GLN A 445 -25.80 26.20 -10.44
CA GLN A 445 -26.92 26.70 -11.22
C GLN A 445 -26.71 28.14 -11.73
N ASN A 446 -26.04 29.00 -10.94
CA ASN A 446 -25.78 30.39 -11.28
C ASN A 446 -24.29 30.74 -11.08
N PRO A 447 -23.40 30.26 -11.98
CA PRO A 447 -21.94 30.41 -11.83
C PRO A 447 -21.43 31.84 -11.99
N GLY A 448 -22.24 32.80 -12.45
CA GLY A 448 -21.80 34.14 -12.82
C GLY A 448 -21.11 34.20 -14.18
N SER A 449 -20.81 35.41 -14.67
CA SER A 449 -20.24 35.65 -16.00
C SER A 449 -18.73 35.45 -16.10
N ASN A 450 -18.00 35.58 -14.99
CA ASN A 450 -16.54 35.41 -14.97
C ASN A 450 -16.14 33.98 -14.61
N TYR A 451 -15.74 33.21 -15.63
CA TYR A 451 -15.36 31.80 -15.49
C TYR A 451 -14.23 31.57 -14.46
N ILE A 452 -13.25 32.46 -14.37
CA ILE A 452 -12.08 32.27 -13.48
C ILE A 452 -12.48 32.43 -12.01
N GLU A 453 -13.29 33.45 -11.70
CA GLU A 453 -13.81 33.67 -10.35
C GLU A 453 -14.81 32.58 -9.95
N SER A 454 -15.66 32.16 -10.88
CA SER A 454 -16.60 31.05 -10.69
C SER A 454 -15.88 29.73 -10.39
N SER A 455 -14.81 29.43 -11.13
CA SER A 455 -13.98 28.24 -10.90
C SER A 455 -13.34 28.28 -9.51
N LYS A 456 -12.68 29.39 -9.14
CA LYS A 456 -12.09 29.58 -7.80
C LYS A 456 -13.13 29.41 -6.68
N LYS A 457 -14.30 30.02 -6.83
CA LYS A 457 -15.39 29.96 -5.83
C LYS A 457 -15.99 28.55 -5.73
N THR A 458 -16.13 27.84 -6.85
CA THR A 458 -16.56 26.44 -6.86
C THR A 458 -15.57 25.57 -6.09
N THR A 459 -14.27 25.68 -6.37
CA THR A 459 -13.21 24.95 -5.65
C THR A 459 -13.24 25.21 -4.15
N ALA A 460 -13.40 26.47 -3.72
CA ALA A 460 -13.49 26.82 -2.31
C ALA A 460 -14.72 26.20 -1.60
N ILE A 461 -15.89 26.18 -2.27
CA ILE A 461 -17.10 25.56 -1.71
C ILE A 461 -16.95 24.02 -1.68
N GLU A 462 -16.29 23.40 -2.67
CA GLU A 462 -16.03 21.95 -2.67
C GLU A 462 -15.01 21.54 -1.58
N GLN A 463 -13.99 22.35 -1.32
CA GLN A 463 -13.11 22.18 -0.16
C GLN A 463 -13.88 22.30 1.16
N LYS A 464 -14.72 23.33 1.32
CA LYS A 464 -15.61 23.53 2.49
C LYS A 464 -16.55 22.34 2.69
N LYS A 465 -17.11 21.79 1.61
CA LYS A 465 -17.92 20.55 1.61
C LYS A 465 -17.10 19.36 2.10
N SER A 466 -15.90 19.15 1.55
CA SER A 466 -15.02 18.04 1.93
C SER A 466 -14.61 18.10 3.40
N MET A 467 -14.29 19.30 3.91
CA MET A 467 -13.98 19.56 5.31
C MET A 467 -15.18 19.24 6.21
N GLN A 468 -16.35 19.84 5.94
CA GLN A 468 -17.55 19.63 6.74
C GLN A 468 -18.07 18.18 6.71
N SER A 469 -17.87 17.46 5.59
CA SER A 469 -18.13 16.02 5.48
C SER A 469 -17.27 15.18 6.44
N ARG A 470 -16.06 15.64 6.79
CA ARG A 470 -15.23 15.01 7.84
C ARG A 470 -15.78 15.35 9.22
N SER A 471 -16.11 16.62 9.49
CA SER A 471 -16.65 17.09 10.77
C SER A 471 -17.90 16.33 11.21
N VAL A 472 -18.87 16.11 10.29
CA VAL A 472 -20.06 15.28 10.53
C VAL A 472 -19.70 13.86 10.97
N ARG A 473 -18.79 13.22 10.24
CA ARG A 473 -18.40 11.82 10.52
C ARG A 473 -17.62 11.71 11.82
N TYR A 474 -16.82 12.72 12.14
CA TYR A 474 -16.06 12.80 13.39
C TYR A 474 -16.99 12.97 14.61
N SER A 475 -17.94 13.92 14.58
CA SER A 475 -18.86 14.12 15.71
C SER A 475 -19.74 12.88 15.97
N ILE A 476 -20.22 12.23 14.91
CA ILE A 476 -21.00 10.99 15.02
C ILE A 476 -20.12 9.85 15.57
N LYS A 477 -18.88 9.71 15.09
CA LYS A 477 -17.92 8.72 15.62
C LYS A 477 -17.67 8.94 17.12
N GLU A 478 -17.39 10.17 17.53
CA GLU A 478 -17.12 10.54 18.92
C GLU A 478 -18.30 10.18 19.85
N PHE A 479 -19.53 10.51 19.43
CA PHE A 479 -20.75 10.14 20.15
C PHE A 479 -20.89 8.62 20.29
N LEU A 480 -20.75 7.88 19.19
CA LEU A 480 -20.88 6.42 19.17
C LEU A 480 -19.79 5.74 20.00
N GLU A 481 -18.55 6.22 19.97
CA GLU A 481 -17.44 5.67 20.77
C GLU A 481 -17.63 5.92 22.26
N LYS A 482 -18.06 7.13 22.68
CA LYS A 482 -18.36 7.43 24.08
C LYS A 482 -19.55 6.62 24.60
N SER A 483 -20.59 6.44 23.78
CA SER A 483 -21.74 5.60 24.07
C SER A 483 -21.31 4.14 24.25
N LYS A 484 -20.61 3.58 23.26
CA LYS A 484 -20.08 2.20 23.27
C LYS A 484 -19.20 1.93 24.49
N ASP A 485 -18.22 2.79 24.76
CA ASP A 485 -17.30 2.63 25.89
C ASP A 485 -18.02 2.69 27.24
N SER A 486 -19.08 3.49 27.38
CA SER A 486 -19.87 3.56 28.62
C SER A 486 -20.82 2.37 28.77
N LEU A 487 -21.47 1.94 27.67
CA LEU A 487 -22.34 0.76 27.67
C LEU A 487 -21.56 -0.54 27.91
N ILE A 488 -20.32 -0.67 27.39
CA ILE A 488 -19.45 -1.83 27.67
C ILE A 488 -19.20 -1.98 29.17
N VAL A 489 -18.95 -0.88 29.90
CA VAL A 489 -18.75 -0.94 31.36
C VAL A 489 -19.99 -1.48 32.08
N LEU A 490 -21.19 -1.03 31.70
CA LEU A 490 -22.44 -1.52 32.28
C LEU A 490 -22.69 -3.00 31.94
N ILE A 491 -22.47 -3.40 30.69
CA ILE A 491 -22.61 -4.80 30.24
C ILE A 491 -21.59 -5.71 30.97
N SER A 492 -20.37 -5.23 31.21
CA SER A 492 -19.35 -5.95 31.98
C SER A 492 -19.72 -6.08 33.45
N ASP A 493 -20.34 -5.07 34.06
CA ASP A 493 -20.86 -5.14 35.43
C ASP A 493 -22.00 -6.16 35.56
N MET A 494 -22.98 -6.13 34.66
CA MET A 494 -24.10 -7.10 34.62
C MET A 494 -23.63 -8.56 34.50
N LYS A 495 -22.53 -8.80 33.77
CA LYS A 495 -21.89 -10.12 33.61
C LYS A 495 -20.93 -10.48 34.76
N GLY A 496 -20.60 -9.52 35.62
CA GLY A 496 -19.49 -9.60 36.56
C GLY A 496 -19.91 -9.30 37.99
N LYS A 497 -19.48 -8.14 38.51
CA LYS A 497 -19.59 -7.80 39.93
C LYS A 497 -21.00 -7.35 40.36
N LYS A 498 -21.81 -6.83 39.44
CA LYS A 498 -23.19 -6.40 39.70
C LYS A 498 -23.29 -5.28 40.74
N GLU A 499 -22.36 -4.33 40.68
CA GLU A 499 -22.22 -3.19 41.61
C GLU A 499 -22.92 -1.92 41.09
N ILE A 500 -23.02 -1.74 39.77
CA ILE A 500 -23.53 -0.52 39.12
C ILE A 500 -25.00 -0.68 38.73
N VAL A 501 -25.36 -1.78 38.06
CA VAL A 501 -26.74 -1.99 37.55
C VAL A 501 -27.60 -2.68 38.60
N GLY A 502 -28.54 -1.93 39.20
CA GLY A 502 -29.29 -2.37 40.38
C GLY A 502 -30.45 -3.32 40.13
N ASN A 503 -31.02 -3.34 38.92
CA ASN A 503 -32.28 -4.03 38.61
C ASN A 503 -32.21 -4.98 37.40
N MET A 504 -31.09 -5.72 37.25
CA MET A 504 -30.83 -6.60 36.10
C MET A 504 -31.88 -7.71 35.89
N ASP A 505 -32.40 -8.27 36.97
CA ASP A 505 -33.36 -9.39 36.94
C ASP A 505 -34.83 -8.90 36.84
N ALA A 506 -35.05 -7.58 36.81
CA ALA A 506 -36.38 -6.99 36.66
C ALA A 506 -36.78 -6.90 35.18
N THR A 507 -38.00 -7.29 34.85
CA THR A 507 -38.55 -7.06 33.50
C THR A 507 -38.82 -5.57 33.28
N LEU A 508 -38.00 -4.93 32.46
CA LEU A 508 -38.16 -3.53 32.10
C LEU A 508 -39.20 -3.38 30.98
N THR A 509 -40.37 -2.85 31.31
CA THR A 509 -41.40 -2.45 30.33
C THR A 509 -41.18 -1.00 29.90
N PHE A 510 -40.86 -0.79 28.62
CA PHE A 510 -40.75 0.54 28.02
C PHE A 510 -42.05 0.88 27.31
N ASP A 511 -42.62 2.05 27.64
CA ASP A 511 -43.84 2.53 26.99
C ASP A 511 -43.49 3.12 25.62
N ALA A 512 -44.41 3.04 24.65
CA ALA A 512 -44.14 3.43 23.26
C ALA A 512 -43.80 4.93 23.03
N MET A 513 -43.85 5.77 24.09
CA MET A 513 -43.35 7.15 24.08
C MET A 513 -41.93 7.31 24.64
N GLU A 514 -41.42 6.33 25.41
CA GLU A 514 -40.03 6.32 25.89
C GLU A 514 -39.11 5.61 24.89
N SER A 515 -39.62 4.65 24.11
CA SER A 515 -38.86 3.95 23.06
C SER A 515 -38.80 4.72 21.73
N LYS A 516 -39.16 6.02 21.70
CA LYS A 516 -39.25 6.86 20.50
C LYS A 516 -38.68 8.29 20.73
N LYS A 517 -37.83 8.46 21.73
CA LYS A 517 -37.29 9.75 22.21
C LYS A 517 -35.77 9.69 22.35
#